data_AF-A0A0D6TIR2-F1
#
_entry.id   AF-A0A0D6TIR2-F1
#
_cell.length_a   1.000
_cell.length_b   1.000
_cell.length_c   1.000
_cell.angle_alpha   90.00
_cell.angle_beta   90.00
_cell.angle_gamma   90.00
#
_symmetry.space_group_name_H-M   'P 1'
#
loop_
_entity.id
_entity.type
_entity.pdbx_description
1 polymer ?
#
loop_
_entity_poly.entity_id
_entity_poly.type
_entity_poly.pdbx_seq_one_letter_code
_entity_poly.pdbx_strand_id
1 'polypeptide(L)'
;MYLENIQLDFYKGFEGEDEIRFYANPKDVLFKRNEKEIILFRLWNAYFSQIIDELISNIENEVLPKFIIDYNILEGWTWNNEAVLILEEEINWFIEKIESTILNREENIKDQFWSYECIINLYSYLKFVIENNLELRISKE
;
A
#
# COMPACT_ATOMS: atom_id res chain seq x y z
N MET A 1 11.99 13.42 10.95
CA MET A 1 11.15 14.08 9.93
C MET A 1 9.77 14.25 10.55
N TYR A 2 9.28 15.47 10.74
CA TYR A 2 7.96 15.70 11.37
C TYR A 2 6.87 15.61 10.30
N LEU A 3 5.94 14.68 10.52
CA LEU A 3 4.91 14.22 9.58
C LEU A 3 3.67 15.10 9.47
N GLU A 4 3.69 16.30 10.06
CA GLU A 4 2.46 17.06 10.29
C GLU A 4 1.72 17.51 9.02
N ASN A 5 2.23 17.26 7.81
CA ASN A 5 1.54 17.61 6.56
C ASN A 5 1.82 16.65 5.40
N ILE A 6 1.92 15.33 5.63
CA ILE A 6 1.82 14.38 4.51
C ILE A 6 0.32 14.17 4.21
N GLN A 7 -0.26 15.12 3.48
CA GLN A 7 -1.56 14.95 2.85
C GLN A 7 -1.36 14.22 1.52
N LEU A 8 -1.27 12.89 1.55
CA LEU A 8 -1.20 12.04 0.35
C LEU A 8 -2.62 11.79 -0.21
N ASP A 9 -3.46 12.83 -0.22
CA ASP A 9 -4.68 12.84 -1.03
C ASP A 9 -4.25 13.09 -2.48
N PHE A 10 -3.62 12.08 -3.08
CA PHE A 10 -3.51 12.08 -4.53
C PHE A 10 -4.92 11.79 -5.07
N TYR A 11 -5.41 12.71 -5.88
CA TYR A 11 -6.60 12.61 -6.74
C TYR A 11 -7.93 13.12 -6.18
N LYS A 12 -8.10 14.44 -6.29
CA LYS A 12 -9.40 15.08 -6.45
C LYS A 12 -9.86 14.86 -7.90
N GLY A 13 -10.96 14.12 -8.15
CA GLY A 13 -11.54 14.09 -9.50
C GLY A 13 -12.36 12.88 -9.95
N PHE A 14 -12.47 11.81 -9.14
CA PHE A 14 -13.18 10.59 -9.57
C PHE A 14 -14.11 10.14 -8.45
N GLU A 15 -15.26 10.81 -8.35
CA GLU A 15 -16.33 10.42 -7.42
C GLU A 15 -16.89 9.05 -7.84
N GLY A 16 -16.73 8.04 -6.97
CA GLY A 16 -17.37 6.72 -7.14
C GLY A 16 -16.44 5.55 -7.50
N GLU A 17 -15.12 5.72 -7.50
CA GLU A 17 -14.15 4.64 -7.72
C GLU A 17 -13.64 4.04 -6.40
N ASP A 18 -13.34 2.74 -6.41
CA ASP A 18 -12.82 2.03 -5.24
C ASP A 18 -11.40 2.49 -4.87
N GLU A 19 -11.13 2.72 -3.59
CA GLU A 19 -9.84 3.12 -3.03
C GLU A 19 -9.20 2.00 -2.23
N ILE A 20 -7.87 1.89 -2.30
CA ILE A 20 -7.06 1.15 -1.34
C ILE A 20 -6.53 2.12 -0.31
N ARG A 21 -6.74 1.79 0.96
CA ARG A 21 -6.31 2.60 2.10
C ARG A 21 -5.35 1.80 2.95
N PHE A 22 -4.19 2.37 3.21
CA PHE A 22 -3.25 1.89 4.20
C PHE A 22 -3.30 2.76 5.45
N TYR A 23 -3.43 2.13 6.59
CA TYR A 23 -3.52 2.76 7.89
C TYR A 23 -2.32 2.38 8.73
N ALA A 24 -1.54 3.37 9.17
CA ALA A 24 -0.48 3.17 10.13
C ALA A 24 -0.82 3.79 11.48
N ASN A 25 -0.63 3.02 12.55
CA ASN A 25 -0.84 3.47 13.92
C ASN A 25 0.23 2.87 14.84
N PRO A 26 0.49 3.48 16.02
CA PRO A 26 1.33 2.86 17.03
C PRO A 26 0.81 1.46 17.43
N LYS A 27 1.71 0.49 17.58
CA LYS A 27 1.37 -0.91 17.90
C LYS A 27 0.68 -1.09 19.27
N ASP A 28 0.82 -0.10 20.16
CA ASP A 28 0.21 -0.07 21.49
C ASP A 28 -1.15 0.64 21.53
N VAL A 29 -1.59 1.21 20.41
CA VAL A 29 -2.89 1.86 20.26
C VAL A 29 -3.84 0.92 19.51
N LEU A 30 -5.02 0.70 20.08
CA LEU A 30 -6.06 -0.09 19.41
C LEU A 30 -6.49 0.62 18.13
N PHE A 31 -6.32 -0.03 16.98
CA PHE A 31 -6.77 0.51 15.71
C PHE A 31 -8.28 0.78 15.71
N LYS A 32 -8.65 2.03 15.38
CA LYS A 32 -10.04 2.45 15.14
C LYS A 32 -10.08 3.44 13.98
N ARG A 33 -10.79 3.07 12.92
CA ARG A 33 -10.95 3.94 11.73
C ARG A 33 -11.43 5.34 12.13
N ASN A 34 -10.88 6.36 11.45
CA ASN A 34 -11.20 7.78 11.63
C ASN A 34 -10.75 8.42 12.97
N GLU A 35 -9.82 7.79 13.70
CA GLU A 35 -9.16 8.43 14.84
C GLU A 35 -7.95 9.29 14.42
N LYS A 36 -7.64 10.31 15.22
CA LYS A 36 -6.63 11.35 14.90
C LYS A 36 -5.19 10.84 14.78
N GLU A 37 -4.89 9.67 15.35
CA GLU A 37 -3.54 9.14 15.44
C GLU A 37 -3.19 8.19 14.28
N ILE A 38 -4.06 8.12 13.27
CA ILE A 38 -3.84 7.29 12.09
C ILE A 38 -3.13 8.10 11.02
N ILE A 39 -1.99 7.58 10.57
CA ILE A 39 -1.30 8.04 9.38
C ILE A 39 -1.88 7.26 8.20
N LEU A 40 -2.28 7.96 7.15
CA LEU A 40 -3.09 7.40 6.07
C LEU A 40 -2.39 7.58 4.72
N PHE A 41 -2.30 6.48 3.98
CA PHE A 41 -1.95 6.49 2.56
C PHE A 41 -3.14 5.95 1.75
N ARG A 42 -3.48 6.61 0.65
CA ARG A 42 -4.56 6.19 -0.24
C ARG A 42 -4.08 6.13 -1.68
N LEU A 43 -4.60 5.17 -2.43
CA LEU A 43 -4.47 5.10 -3.89
C LEU A 43 -5.69 4.39 -4.48
N TRP A 44 -5.93 4.54 -5.78
CA TRP A 44 -7.03 3.83 -6.43
C TRP A 44 -6.80 2.32 -6.49
N ASN A 45 -7.89 1.56 -6.40
CA ASN A 45 -7.88 0.11 -6.58
C ASN A 45 -7.28 -0.32 -7.91
N ALA A 46 -7.65 0.34 -9.00
CA ALA A 46 -7.08 0.04 -10.31
C ALA A 46 -5.56 0.28 -10.33
N TYR A 47 -5.08 1.30 -9.60
CA TYR A 47 -3.66 1.60 -9.57
C TYR A 47 -2.87 0.64 -8.68
N PHE A 48 -3.45 0.27 -7.53
CA PHE A 48 -2.92 -0.81 -6.71
C PHE A 48 -2.86 -2.13 -7.50
N SER A 49 -3.89 -2.44 -8.30
CA SER A 49 -3.89 -3.59 -9.20
C SER A 49 -2.69 -3.56 -10.16
N GLN A 50 -2.45 -2.42 -10.83
CA GLN A 50 -1.31 -2.29 -11.75
C GLN A 50 0.03 -2.56 -11.06
N ILE A 51 0.21 -2.06 -9.82
CA ILE A 51 1.41 -2.32 -9.04
C ILE A 51 1.54 -3.81 -8.75
N ILE A 52 0.48 -4.44 -8.22
CA ILE A 52 0.48 -5.87 -7.89
C ILE A 52 0.75 -6.74 -9.12
N ASP A 53 0.13 -6.44 -10.25
CA ASP A 53 0.31 -7.17 -11.50
C ASP A 53 1.77 -7.11 -11.98
N GLU A 54 2.41 -5.94 -11.91
CA GLU A 54 3.84 -5.81 -12.25
C GLU A 54 4.70 -6.60 -11.25
N LEU A 55 4.43 -6.53 -9.95
CA LEU A 55 5.23 -7.28 -8.96
C LEU A 55 5.12 -8.79 -9.18
N ILE A 56 3.90 -9.31 -9.37
CA ILE A 56 3.64 -10.75 -9.54
C ILE A 56 4.19 -11.26 -10.87
N SER A 57 4.15 -10.45 -11.94
CA SER A 57 4.68 -10.86 -13.26
C SER A 57 6.21 -11.04 -13.26
N ASN A 58 6.90 -10.59 -12.21
CA ASN A 58 8.36 -10.62 -12.10
C ASN A 58 8.88 -11.55 -10.99
N ILE A 59 8.01 -12.39 -10.41
CA ILE A 59 8.41 -13.40 -9.43
C ILE A 59 8.25 -14.81 -10.01
N GLU A 60 9.21 -15.69 -9.71
CA GLU A 60 9.13 -17.11 -10.04
C GLU A 60 9.20 -17.93 -8.75
N ASN A 61 8.17 -18.76 -8.50
CA ASN A 61 8.12 -19.71 -7.38
C ASN A 61 8.19 -19.10 -5.96
N GLU A 62 7.85 -17.81 -5.80
CA GLU A 62 7.74 -17.18 -4.48
C GLU A 62 6.36 -17.39 -3.86
N VAL A 63 6.32 -17.50 -2.53
CA VAL A 63 5.06 -17.49 -1.76
C VAL A 63 4.63 -16.04 -1.59
N LEU A 64 3.44 -15.71 -2.09
CA LEU A 64 2.89 -14.36 -1.97
C LEU A 64 2.48 -14.04 -0.52
N PRO A 65 2.64 -12.78 -0.09
CA PRO A 65 2.00 -12.26 1.11
C PRO A 65 0.50 -12.54 1.13
N LYS A 66 -0.04 -12.83 2.32
CA LYS A 66 -1.46 -13.11 2.50
C LYS A 66 -2.31 -11.94 2.05
N PHE A 67 -1.93 -10.69 2.35
CA PHE A 67 -2.73 -9.54 1.93
C PHE A 67 -2.84 -9.41 0.41
N ILE A 68 -1.82 -9.83 -0.36
CA ILE A 68 -1.84 -9.86 -1.83
C ILE A 68 -2.70 -11.01 -2.35
N ILE A 69 -2.60 -12.19 -1.72
CA ILE A 69 -3.47 -13.32 -2.04
C ILE A 69 -4.94 -12.92 -1.81
N ASP A 70 -5.25 -12.36 -0.64
CA ASP A 70 -6.59 -11.94 -0.24
C ASP A 70 -7.16 -10.86 -1.17
N TYR A 71 -6.31 -9.94 -1.67
CA TYR A 71 -6.67 -8.97 -2.71
C TYR A 71 -7.08 -9.65 -4.02
N ASN A 72 -6.27 -10.60 -4.50
CA ASN A 72 -6.48 -11.27 -5.79
C ASN A 72 -7.67 -12.25 -5.80
N ILE A 73 -7.99 -12.88 -4.66
CA ILE A 73 -9.09 -13.85 -4.58
C ILE A 73 -10.45 -13.21 -4.23
N LEU A 74 -10.51 -11.88 -4.04
CA LEU A 74 -11.70 -11.10 -3.64
C LEU A 74 -12.36 -11.51 -2.29
N GLU A 75 -11.96 -12.61 -1.65
CA GLU A 75 -12.61 -13.15 -0.45
C GLU A 75 -12.39 -12.28 0.81
N GLY A 76 -11.36 -11.43 0.85
CA GLY A 76 -10.95 -10.76 2.10
C GLY A 76 -11.39 -9.30 2.27
N TRP A 77 -11.51 -8.52 1.19
CA TRP A 77 -11.57 -7.05 1.24
C TRP A 77 -12.95 -6.49 0.87
N THR A 78 -14.01 -7.20 1.24
CA THR A 78 -15.38 -6.73 1.00
C THR A 78 -15.73 -5.54 1.91
N TRP A 79 -16.56 -4.64 1.37
CA TRP A 79 -17.02 -3.33 1.84
C TRP A 79 -17.46 -3.18 3.32
N ASN A 80 -17.49 -4.26 4.10
CA ASN A 80 -18.02 -4.28 5.48
C ASN A 80 -17.00 -4.72 6.55
N ASN A 81 -15.77 -5.11 6.19
CA ASN A 81 -14.80 -5.66 7.15
C ASN A 81 -13.73 -4.67 7.61
N GLU A 82 -13.23 -4.93 8.82
CA GLU A 82 -12.10 -4.27 9.48
C GLU A 82 -10.85 -4.26 8.58
N ALA A 83 -10.00 -3.24 8.74
CA ALA A 83 -8.77 -3.16 7.96
C ALA A 83 -7.86 -4.36 8.33
N VAL A 84 -7.41 -5.08 7.31
CA VAL A 84 -6.60 -6.31 7.42
C VAL A 84 -5.22 -5.92 7.91
N LEU A 85 -4.73 -6.60 8.94
CA LEU A 85 -3.36 -6.44 9.43
C LEU A 85 -2.36 -6.96 8.39
N ILE A 86 -1.36 -6.16 8.07
CA ILE A 86 -0.20 -6.58 7.25
C ILE A 86 0.96 -6.83 8.22
N LEU A 87 1.52 -8.04 8.19
CA LEU A 87 2.63 -8.43 9.05
C LEU A 87 3.94 -7.78 8.57
N GLU A 88 4.89 -7.61 9.49
CA GLU A 88 6.15 -6.91 9.19
C GLU A 88 6.94 -7.59 8.05
N GLU A 89 6.96 -8.91 8.01
CA GLU A 89 7.54 -9.70 6.92
C GLU A 89 6.86 -9.45 5.56
N GLU A 90 5.55 -9.21 5.56
CA GLU A 90 4.79 -8.90 4.35
C GLU A 90 5.07 -7.48 3.86
N ILE A 91 5.24 -6.52 4.79
CA ILE A 91 5.67 -5.15 4.49
C ILE A 91 7.07 -5.18 3.88
N ASN A 92 8.01 -5.89 4.51
CA ASN A 92 9.38 -6.04 4.03
C ASN A 92 9.44 -6.66 2.64
N TRP A 93 8.65 -7.72 2.39
CA TRP A 93 8.50 -8.31 1.06
C TRP A 93 8.01 -7.25 0.06
N PHE A 94 6.98 -6.47 0.41
CA PHE A 94 6.40 -5.50 -0.51
C PHE A 94 7.38 -4.34 -0.84
N ILE A 95 8.11 -3.85 0.16
CA ILE A 95 9.19 -2.86 -0.03
C ILE A 95 10.26 -3.43 -0.96
N GLU A 96 10.75 -4.65 -0.69
CA GLU A 96 11.78 -5.29 -1.51
C GLU A 96 11.35 -5.39 -2.97
N LYS A 97 10.11 -5.85 -3.22
CA LYS A 97 9.62 -6.04 -4.59
C LYS A 97 9.35 -4.74 -5.31
N ILE A 98 8.80 -3.72 -4.66
CA ILE A 98 8.70 -2.38 -5.26
C ILE A 98 10.09 -1.87 -5.67
N GLU A 99 11.08 -2.02 -4.80
CA GLU A 99 12.44 -1.58 -5.06
C GLU A 99 13.09 -2.36 -6.22
N SER A 100 13.08 -3.69 -6.16
CA SER A 100 13.76 -4.54 -7.14
C SER A 100 13.09 -4.53 -8.52
N THR A 101 11.76 -4.45 -8.56
CA THR A 101 10.98 -4.63 -9.79
C THR A 101 10.65 -3.31 -10.46
N ILE A 102 10.45 -2.24 -9.68
CA ILE A 102 9.98 -0.96 -10.21
C ILE A 102 11.07 0.10 -10.08
N LEU A 103 11.55 0.37 -8.86
CA LEU A 103 12.40 1.54 -8.61
C LEU A 103 13.83 1.41 -9.16
N ASN A 104 14.38 0.20 -9.15
CA ASN A 104 15.74 -0.06 -9.64
C ASN A 104 15.81 -0.36 -11.14
N ARG A 105 14.70 -0.30 -11.87
CA ARG A 105 14.67 -0.51 -13.34
C ARG A 105 14.98 0.77 -14.11
N GLU A 106 15.33 0.60 -15.39
CA GLU A 106 15.62 1.68 -16.33
C GLU A 106 14.46 2.68 -16.45
N GLU A 107 14.75 3.93 -16.85
CA GLU A 107 13.77 5.04 -16.90
C GLU A 107 12.51 4.72 -17.71
N ASN A 108 12.62 3.81 -18.67
CA ASN A 108 11.57 3.36 -19.59
C ASN A 108 10.33 2.78 -18.87
N ILE A 109 10.48 2.29 -17.63
CA ILE A 109 9.36 1.72 -16.86
C ILE A 109 8.46 2.79 -16.25
N LYS A 110 8.97 4.01 -16.03
CA LYS A 110 8.23 5.11 -15.40
C LYS A 110 6.97 5.46 -16.19
N ASP A 111 7.08 5.44 -17.52
CA ASP A 111 6.00 5.78 -18.46
C ASP A 111 4.92 4.70 -18.55
N GLN A 112 5.14 3.52 -17.96
CA GLN A 112 4.18 2.42 -17.96
C GLN A 112 3.15 2.55 -16.83
N PHE A 113 3.46 3.32 -15.79
CA PHE A 113 2.58 3.53 -14.65
C PHE A 113 1.76 4.81 -14.80
N TRP A 114 0.53 4.80 -14.30
CA TRP A 114 -0.28 6.02 -14.25
C TRP A 114 0.35 7.12 -13.40
N SER A 115 1.12 6.77 -12.35
CA SER A 115 1.78 7.75 -11.48
C SER A 115 3.02 7.21 -10.77
N TYR A 116 4.17 7.23 -11.45
CA TYR A 116 5.43 6.78 -10.83
C TYR A 116 5.73 7.45 -9.49
N GLU A 117 5.36 8.73 -9.31
CA GLU A 117 5.46 9.45 -8.05
C GLU A 117 4.65 8.80 -6.92
N CYS A 118 3.44 8.29 -7.22
CA CYS A 118 2.63 7.60 -6.24
C CYS A 118 3.26 6.27 -5.78
N ILE A 119 4.00 5.57 -6.64
CA ILE A 119 4.80 4.38 -6.23
C ILE A 119 5.93 4.79 -5.29
N ILE A 120 6.65 5.86 -5.60
CA ILE A 120 7.70 6.40 -4.72
C ILE A 120 7.11 6.75 -3.36
N ASN A 121 5.96 7.42 -3.33
CA ASN A 121 5.31 7.80 -2.08
C ASN A 121 4.82 6.59 -1.28
N LEU A 122 4.26 5.56 -1.95
CA LEU A 122 3.89 4.30 -1.30
C LEU A 122 5.12 3.63 -0.69
N TYR A 123 6.20 3.52 -1.45
CA TYR A 123 7.47 2.95 -0.99
C TYR A 123 8.03 3.69 0.24
N SER A 124 8.08 5.02 0.18
CA SER A 124 8.53 5.86 1.30
C SER A 124 7.61 5.72 2.53
N TYR A 125 6.30 5.61 2.30
CA TYR A 125 5.33 5.38 3.37
C TYR A 125 5.56 4.03 4.07
N LEU A 126 5.76 2.95 3.31
CA LEU A 126 6.02 1.62 3.88
C LEU A 126 7.35 1.60 4.65
N LYS A 127 8.41 2.24 4.14
CA LYS A 127 9.67 2.39 4.88
C LYS A 127 9.46 3.15 6.18
N PHE A 128 8.72 4.25 6.14
CA PHE A 128 8.40 5.03 7.33
C PHE A 128 7.70 4.17 8.40
N VAL A 129 6.75 3.31 8.01
CA VAL A 129 6.05 2.37 8.91
C VAL A 129 7.04 1.45 9.62
N ILE A 130 7.98 0.85 8.88
CA ILE A 130 9.01 -0.04 9.44
C ILE A 130 9.96 0.73 10.36
N GLU A 131 10.49 1.86 9.91
CA GLU A 131 11.46 2.69 10.65
C GLU A 131 10.90 3.19 11.99
N ASN A 132 9.59 3.37 12.07
CA ASN A 132 8.90 3.86 13.27
C ASN A 132 8.16 2.74 14.04
N ASN A 133 8.38 1.47 13.67
CA ASN A 133 7.81 0.31 14.32
C ASN A 133 6.27 0.39 14.46
N LEU A 134 5.60 0.83 13.40
CA LEU A 134 4.14 1.00 13.38
C LEU A 134 3.42 -0.29 13.00
N GLU A 135 2.17 -0.42 13.44
CA GLU A 135 1.21 -1.38 12.88
C GLU A 135 0.73 -0.86 11.52
N LEU A 136 0.59 -1.73 10.54
CA LEU A 136 0.03 -1.40 9.23
C LEU A 136 -1.22 -2.23 8.95
N ARG A 137 -2.27 -1.57 8.48
CA ARG A 137 -3.48 -2.23 8.00
C ARG A 137 -3.87 -1.76 6.61
N ILE A 138 -4.61 -2.58 5.89
CA ILE A 138 -5.09 -2.30 4.54
C ILE A 138 -6.60 -2.56 4.41
N SER A 139 -7.30 -1.75 3.63
CA SER A 139 -8.66 -2.04 3.20
C SER A 139 -8.95 -1.50 1.81
N LYS A 140 -10.03 -2.02 1.22
CA LYS A 140 -10.68 -1.48 0.04
C LYS A 140 -11.94 -0.72 0.46
N GLU A 141 -12.11 0.52 0.00
CA GLU A 141 -13.20 1.44 0.37
C GLU A 141 -13.82 2.18 -0.81
#